data_AF-V5H7Y1-F1
#
_entry.id   AF-V5H7Y1-F1
#
_cell.length_a   1.000
_cell.length_b   1.000
_cell.length_c   1.000
_cell.angle_alpha   90.00
_cell.angle_beta   90.00
_cell.angle_gamma   90.00
#
_symmetry.space_group_name_H-M   'P 1'
#
loop_
_entity.id
_entity.type
_entity.pdbx_description
1 polymer ?
#
loop_
_entity_poly.entity_id
_entity_poly.type
_entity_poly.pdbx_seq_one_letter_code
_entity_poly.pdbx_strand_id
1 'polypeptide(L)'
;MKALRLSARLLHWVTRRPRFLVASILRFEPGLAVMRLLWVLQNIPGLQEATQAGKVLMGTVDTFLLWRLTGGKVHATDPSNACITGIFDPFTMEWSQLIIDMLGIPTSLLPRVLNTRQRYFRTC
;
A
#
# COMPACT_ATOMS: atom_id res chain seq x y z
N MET A 1 -18.21 8.50 7.88
CA MET A 1 -17.85 7.25 7.15
C MET A 1 -19.05 6.44 6.61
N LYS A 2 -20.17 6.29 7.33
CA LYS A 2 -21.34 5.51 6.82
C LYS A 2 -21.89 6.03 5.47
N ALA A 3 -21.98 7.36 5.31
CA ALA A 3 -22.41 8.01 4.06
C ALA A 3 -21.50 7.68 2.86
N LEU A 4 -20.17 7.72 3.05
CA LEU A 4 -19.18 7.36 2.02
C LEU A 4 -19.32 5.90 1.57
N ARG A 5 -19.59 4.98 2.51
CA ARG A 5 -19.79 3.56 2.17
C ARG A 5 -21.08 3.33 1.39
N LEU A 6 -22.14 4.06 1.76
CA LEU A 6 -23.43 4.00 1.06
C LEU A 6 -23.32 4.55 -0.35
N SER A 7 -22.68 5.71 -0.53
CA SER A 7 -22.46 6.30 -1.85
C SER A 7 -21.55 5.44 -2.72
N ALA A 8 -20.49 4.85 -2.17
CA ALA A 8 -19.61 3.94 -2.88
C ALA A 8 -20.32 2.63 -3.29
N ARG A 9 -21.21 2.08 -2.45
CA ARG A 9 -22.05 0.92 -2.83
C ARG A 9 -23.05 1.25 -3.92
N LEU A 10 -23.70 2.41 -3.85
CA LEU A 10 -24.59 2.90 -4.90
C LEU A 10 -23.84 3.10 -6.21
N LEU A 11 -22.67 3.75 -6.18
CA LEU A 11 -21.79 3.91 -7.34
C LEU A 11 -21.37 2.56 -7.91
N HIS A 12 -21.01 1.58 -7.07
CA HIS A 12 -20.71 0.23 -7.53
C HIS A 12 -21.94 -0.45 -8.18
N TRP A 13 -23.13 -0.33 -7.59
CA TRP A 13 -24.34 -0.94 -8.13
C TRP A 13 -24.72 -0.37 -9.50
N VAL A 14 -24.61 0.95 -9.66
CA VAL A 14 -24.88 1.66 -10.92
C VAL A 14 -23.79 1.40 -11.97
N THR A 15 -22.52 1.55 -11.60
CA THR A 15 -21.41 1.49 -12.57
C THR A 15 -20.84 0.09 -12.78
N ARG A 16 -21.17 -0.86 -11.90
CA ARG A 16 -20.57 -2.21 -11.80
C ARG A 16 -19.03 -2.20 -11.75
N ARG A 17 -18.39 -1.08 -11.42
CA ARG A 17 -16.93 -0.96 -11.34
C ARG A 17 -16.40 -1.42 -9.98
N PRO A 18 -15.40 -2.31 -9.92
CA PRO A 18 -14.89 -2.89 -8.66
C PRO A 18 -14.24 -1.86 -7.73
N ARG A 19 -13.65 -0.79 -8.28
CA ARG A 19 -13.01 0.30 -7.51
C ARG A 19 -13.92 0.94 -6.44
N PHE A 20 -15.23 1.02 -6.69
CA PHE A 20 -16.18 1.61 -5.75
C PHE A 20 -16.57 0.63 -4.64
N LEU A 21 -16.50 -0.68 -4.89
CA LEU A 21 -16.69 -1.68 -3.85
C LEU A 21 -15.58 -1.59 -2.80
N VAL A 22 -14.33 -1.39 -3.23
CA VAL A 22 -13.16 -1.21 -2.35
C VAL A 22 -13.29 0.02 -1.47
N ALA A 23 -13.66 1.17 -2.05
CA ALA A 23 -13.93 2.38 -1.28
C ALA A 23 -15.05 2.18 -0.23
N SER A 24 -16.01 1.30 -0.51
CA SER A 24 -17.11 1.00 0.43
C SER A 24 -16.71 0.10 1.60
N ILE A 25 -15.63 -0.67 1.46
CA ILE A 25 -15.12 -1.61 2.48
C ILE A 25 -14.01 -0.96 3.30
N LEU A 26 -13.41 0.14 2.80
CA LEU A 26 -12.36 0.89 3.48
C LEU A 26 -12.73 1.21 4.93
N ARG A 27 -11.83 0.81 5.83
CA ARG A 27 -11.89 1.02 7.28
C ARG A 27 -10.59 1.67 7.69
N PHE A 28 -10.65 2.85 8.29
CA PHE A 28 -9.48 3.44 8.93
C PHE A 28 -9.42 2.89 10.37
N GLU A 29 -8.66 1.82 10.54
CA GLU A 29 -8.45 1.17 11.83
C GLU A 29 -6.96 1.25 12.23
N PRO A 30 -6.63 1.49 13.51
CA PRO A 30 -5.23 1.57 13.97
C PRO A 30 -4.38 0.32 13.71
N GLY A 31 -5.03 -0.82 13.46
CA GLY A 31 -4.36 -2.08 13.11
C GLY A 31 -3.76 -2.09 11.70
N LEU A 32 -4.18 -1.17 10.81
CA LEU A 32 -3.66 -1.10 9.44
C LEU A 32 -2.33 -0.37 9.39
N ALA A 33 -1.37 -0.92 8.64
CA ALA A 33 -0.01 -0.37 8.56
C ALA A 33 -0.01 1.07 8.02
N VAL A 34 -0.93 1.43 7.13
CA VAL A 34 -1.03 2.78 6.56
C VAL A 34 -1.26 3.87 7.60
N MET A 35 -2.00 3.59 8.69
CA MET A 35 -2.20 4.60 9.75
C MET A 35 -0.90 4.92 10.48
N ARG A 36 -0.07 3.90 10.71
CA ARG A 36 1.27 4.07 11.30
C ARG A 36 2.21 4.79 10.34
N LEU A 37 2.13 4.47 9.05
CA LEU A 37 2.90 5.15 8.00
C LEU A 37 2.60 6.65 7.97
N LEU A 38 1.32 7.05 7.96
CA LEU A 38 0.93 8.46 7.97
C LEU A 38 1.47 9.19 9.19
N TRP A 39 1.35 8.59 10.36
CA TRP A 39 1.90 9.17 11.58
C TRP A 39 3.41 9.36 11.46
N VAL A 40 4.14 8.35 10.99
CA VAL A 40 5.59 8.42 10.77
C VAL A 40 5.97 9.55 9.80
N LEU A 41 5.29 9.65 8.65
CA LEU A 41 5.54 10.68 7.64
C LEU A 41 5.29 12.11 8.15
N GLN A 42 4.34 12.28 9.08
CA GLN A 42 3.98 13.59 9.64
C GLN A 42 4.83 13.99 10.86
N ASN A 43 5.28 13.02 11.64
CA ASN A 43 5.86 13.29 12.96
C ASN A 43 7.39 13.13 13.01
N ILE A 44 8.02 12.48 12.03
CA ILE A 44 9.48 12.36 11.98
C ILE A 44 10.07 13.56 11.22
N PRO A 45 10.85 14.44 11.88
CA PRO A 45 11.47 15.59 11.23
C PRO A 45 12.37 15.17 10.06
N GLY A 46 12.33 15.91 8.95
CA GLY A 46 13.12 15.64 7.74
C GLY A 46 12.64 14.45 6.90
N LEU A 47 11.69 13.65 7.38
CA LEU A 47 11.21 12.47 6.64
C LEU A 47 10.39 12.86 5.40
N GLN A 48 9.62 13.94 5.47
CA GLN A 48 8.86 14.44 4.33
C GLN A 48 9.78 14.88 3.18
N GLU A 49 10.86 15.61 3.49
CA GLU A 49 11.88 16.02 2.52
C GLU A 49 12.62 14.80 1.93
N ALA A 50 13.01 13.85 2.79
CA ALA A 50 13.63 12.61 2.34
C ALA A 50 12.71 11.77 1.44
N THR A 51 11.41 11.78 1.72
CA THR A 51 10.38 11.12 0.92
C THR A 51 10.25 11.79 -0.45
N GLN A 52 10.20 13.12 -0.50
CA GLN A 52 10.19 13.88 -1.76
C GLN A 52 11.49 13.68 -2.56
N ALA A 53 12.63 13.50 -1.88
CA ALA A 53 13.92 13.19 -2.50
C ALA A 53 14.07 11.72 -2.93
N GLY A 54 13.06 10.87 -2.73
CA GLY A 54 13.10 9.45 -3.10
C GLY A 54 14.10 8.62 -2.27
N LYS A 55 14.48 9.09 -1.07
CA LYS A 55 15.43 8.43 -0.17
C LYS A 55 14.76 7.52 0.86
N VAL A 56 13.43 7.39 0.79
CA VAL A 56 12.62 6.64 1.73
C VAL A 56 11.87 5.55 0.98
N LEU A 57 11.94 4.34 1.53
CA LEU A 57 11.15 3.20 1.07
C LEU A 57 10.25 2.74 2.22
N MET A 58 9.04 2.33 1.89
CA MET A 58 8.11 1.70 2.81
C MET A 58 8.00 0.22 2.50
N GLY A 59 7.75 -0.57 3.53
CA GLY A 59 7.50 -1.98 3.36
C GLY A 59 7.03 -2.61 4.65
N THR A 60 6.35 -3.74 4.52
CA THR A 60 6.11 -4.69 5.60
C THR A 60 7.41 -5.44 5.93
N VAL A 61 7.37 -6.33 6.92
CA VAL A 61 8.57 -7.02 7.42
C VAL A 61 9.23 -7.88 6.32
N ASP A 62 8.44 -8.53 5.48
CA ASP A 62 8.90 -9.28 4.31
C ASP A 62 9.69 -8.40 3.33
N THR A 63 9.18 -7.20 3.02
CA THR A 63 9.88 -6.23 2.16
C THR A 63 11.20 -5.80 2.76
N PHE A 64 11.24 -5.53 4.07
CA PHE A 64 12.47 -5.15 4.76
C PHE A 64 13.51 -6.27 4.71
N LEU A 65 13.11 -7.51 5.01
CA LEU A 65 14.01 -8.65 4.94
C LEU A 65 14.53 -8.89 3.52
N LEU A 66 13.64 -8.80 2.53
CA LEU A 66 14.00 -8.96 1.12
C LEU A 66 14.99 -7.89 0.66
N TRP A 67 14.75 -6.64 1.04
CA TRP A 67 15.65 -5.53 0.75
C TRP A 67 17.05 -5.78 1.34
N ARG A 68 17.13 -6.21 2.60
CA ARG A 68 18.41 -6.49 3.28
C ARG A 68 19.13 -7.68 2.68
N LEU A 69 18.43 -8.79 2.43
CA LEU A 69 19.02 -10.03 1.89
C LEU A 69 19.48 -9.89 0.44
N THR A 70 18.87 -9.00 -0.33
CA THR A 70 19.26 -8.73 -1.72
C THR A 70 20.27 -7.59 -1.86
N GLY A 71 20.74 -7.01 -0.74
CA GLY A 71 21.69 -5.89 -0.75
C GLY A 71 21.10 -4.62 -1.38
N GLY A 72 19.82 -4.36 -1.16
CA GLY A 72 19.11 -3.18 -1.69
C GLY A 72 18.70 -3.28 -3.15
N LYS A 73 18.68 -4.49 -3.73
CA LYS A 73 18.32 -4.69 -5.14
C LYS A 73 16.83 -4.94 -5.36
N VAL A 74 16.13 -5.47 -4.36
CA VAL A 74 14.73 -5.87 -4.48
C VAL A 74 13.89 -5.20 -3.41
N HIS A 75 13.02 -4.29 -3.85
CA HIS A 75 11.98 -3.65 -3.04
C HIS A 75 10.61 -4.21 -3.47
N ALA A 76 10.18 -5.28 -2.81
CA ALA A 76 8.97 -5.99 -3.17
C ALA A 76 8.24 -6.58 -1.96
N THR A 77 6.95 -6.89 -2.15
CA THR A 77 6.08 -7.59 -1.21
C THR A 77 5.19 -8.57 -1.97
N ASP A 78 4.51 -9.46 -1.27
CA ASP A 78 3.50 -10.34 -1.86
C ASP A 78 2.06 -9.85 -1.55
N PRO A 79 1.04 -10.32 -2.28
CA PRO A 79 -0.34 -9.88 -2.07
C PRO A 79 -0.85 -10.12 -0.65
N SER A 80 -0.42 -11.20 0.00
CA SER A 80 -0.84 -11.52 1.36
C SER A 80 -0.35 -10.48 2.38
N ASN A 81 0.91 -10.03 2.28
CA ASN A 81 1.42 -8.94 3.11
C ASN A 81 0.91 -7.56 2.65
N ALA A 82 0.69 -7.35 1.36
CA ALA A 82 0.12 -6.10 0.86
C ALA A 82 -1.31 -5.85 1.40
N CYS A 83 -2.14 -6.89 1.53
CA CYS A 83 -3.51 -6.79 2.04
C CYS A 83 -3.62 -6.15 3.44
N ILE A 84 -2.66 -6.39 4.34
CA ILE A 84 -2.71 -5.87 5.72
C ILE A 84 -2.30 -4.39 5.83
N THR A 85 -1.85 -3.79 4.73
CA THR A 85 -1.46 -2.38 4.71
C THR A 85 -2.66 -1.44 4.78
N GLY A 86 -3.82 -1.86 4.26
CA GLY A 86 -5.01 -1.01 4.13
C GLY A 86 -5.05 -0.14 2.88
N ILE A 87 -4.04 -0.21 2.00
CA ILE A 87 -3.95 0.55 0.73
C ILE A 87 -3.83 -0.34 -0.51
N PHE A 88 -3.90 -1.66 -0.34
CA PHE A 88 -3.90 -2.63 -1.43
C PHE A 88 -5.33 -2.95 -1.87
N ASP A 89 -5.57 -3.01 -3.18
CA ASP A 89 -6.84 -3.42 -3.78
C ASP A 89 -6.79 -4.92 -4.12
N PRO A 90 -7.51 -5.79 -3.37
CA PRO A 90 -7.46 -7.23 -3.59
C PRO A 90 -8.20 -7.68 -4.85
N PHE A 91 -9.02 -6.83 -5.48
CA PHE A 91 -9.73 -7.17 -6.72
C PHE A 91 -8.87 -6.88 -7.95
N THR A 92 -8.07 -5.82 -7.93
CA THR A 92 -7.15 -5.49 -9.03
C THR A 92 -5.75 -6.04 -8.81
N MET A 93 -5.43 -6.54 -7.60
CA MET A 93 -4.12 -7.03 -7.21
C MET A 93 -3.01 -5.97 -7.32
N GLU A 94 -3.39 -4.71 -7.12
CA GLU A 94 -2.52 -3.54 -7.24
C GLU A 94 -2.70 -2.62 -6.04
N TRP A 95 -1.78 -1.67 -5.89
CA TRP A 95 -1.98 -0.60 -4.92
C TRP A 95 -3.18 0.28 -5.31
N SER A 96 -4.04 0.58 -4.35
CA SER A 96 -5.25 1.38 -4.60
C SER A 96 -4.89 2.85 -4.80
N GLN A 97 -4.80 3.27 -6.06
CA GLN A 97 -4.47 4.65 -6.42
C GLN A 97 -5.39 5.67 -5.73
N LEU A 98 -6.69 5.35 -5.63
CA LEU A 98 -7.68 6.20 -4.95
C LEU A 98 -7.29 6.50 -3.49
N ILE A 99 -6.82 5.48 -2.76
CA ILE A 99 -6.46 5.64 -1.34
C ILE A 99 -5.11 6.34 -1.23
N ILE A 100 -4.17 6.00 -2.10
CA ILE A 100 -2.84 6.62 -2.16
C ILE A 100 -2.95 8.13 -2.41
N ASP A 101 -3.75 8.52 -3.39
CA ASP A 101 -4.00 9.93 -3.73
C ASP A 101 -4.69 10.67 -2.57
N MET A 102 -5.70 10.03 -1.96
CA MET A 102 -6.41 10.58 -0.80
C MET A 102 -5.47 10.84 0.40
N LEU A 103 -4.46 9.99 0.55
CA LEU A 103 -3.50 10.05 1.65
C LEU A 103 -2.23 10.85 1.33
N GLY A 104 -2.04 11.28 0.08
CA GLY A 104 -0.86 12.00 -0.36
C GLY A 104 0.44 11.17 -0.29
N ILE A 105 0.34 9.85 -0.41
CA ILE A 105 1.51 8.95 -0.37
C ILE A 105 2.10 8.86 -1.78
N PRO A 106 3.41 9.09 -2.00
CA PRO A 106 4.00 8.89 -3.32
C PRO A 106 4.10 7.41 -3.65
N THR A 107 3.71 7.02 -4.87
CA THR A 107 3.75 5.61 -5.32
C THR A 107 5.16 5.03 -5.36
N SER A 108 6.18 5.87 -5.57
CA SER A 108 7.61 5.48 -5.55
C SER A 108 8.09 4.95 -4.21
N LEU A 109 7.39 5.25 -3.12
CA LEU A 109 7.71 4.79 -1.78
C LEU A 109 7.21 3.36 -1.52
N LEU A 110 6.27 2.85 -2.30
CA LEU A 110 5.64 1.55 -2.10
C LEU A 110 6.40 0.41 -2.80
N PRO A 111 6.47 -0.79 -2.19
CA PRO A 111 7.15 -1.92 -2.80
C PRO A 111 6.37 -2.46 -3.99
N ARG A 112 7.07 -3.10 -4.93
CA ARG A 112 6.40 -3.82 -6.02
C ARG A 112 5.67 -5.04 -5.47
N VAL A 113 4.39 -5.21 -5.80
CA VAL A 113 3.65 -6.43 -5.47
C VAL A 113 4.01 -7.51 -6.48
N LEU A 114 4.55 -8.63 -6.01
CA LEU A 114 4.98 -9.78 -6.81
C LEU A 114 4.34 -11.06 -6.28
N ASN A 115 4.22 -12.08 -7.12
CA ASN A 115 3.59 -13.35 -6.70
C ASN A 115 4.33 -13.95 -5.50
N THR A 116 3.60 -14.58 -4.57
CA THR A 116 4.19 -15.24 -3.39
C THR A 116 5.27 -16.28 -3.75
N ARG A 117 5.17 -16.93 -4.92
CA ARG A 117 6.17 -17.90 -5.43
C ARG A 117 7.25 -17.30 -6.30
N GLN A 118 7.35 -15.97 -6.37
CA GLN A 118 8.35 -15.30 -7.18
C GLN A 118 9.76 -15.67 -6.69
N ARG A 119 10.64 -15.96 -7.65
CA ARG A 119 12.05 -16.20 -7.36
C ARG A 119 12.77 -14.87 -7.20
N TYR A 120 13.25 -14.59 -5.99
CA TYR A 120 13.98 -13.36 -5.68
C TYR A 120 15.50 -13.52 -5.66
N PHE A 121 15.98 -14.75 -5.43
CA PHE A 121 17.40 -15.09 -5.39
C PHE A 121 17.77 -15.97 -6.59
N ARG A 122 18.91 -15.69 -7.20
CA ARG A 122 19.55 -16.63 -8.13
C ARG A 122 20.24 -17.68 -7.27
N THR A 123 19.93 -18.96 -7.47
CA THR A 123 20.82 -20.01 -6.94
C THR A 123 22.00 -20.08 -7.89
N CYS A 124 23.20 -20.18 -7.32
CA CYS A 124 24.37 -20.61 -8.07
C CYS A 124 24.23 -22.05 -8.53
#